data_AF-A0A8C2YXS0-F1
#
_entry.id   AF-A0A8C2YXS0-F1
#
_cell.length_a   1.000
_cell.length_b   1.000
_cell.length_c   1.000
_cell.angle_alpha   90.00
_cell.angle_beta   90.00
_cell.angle_gamma   90.00
#
_symmetry.space_group_name_H-M   'P 1'
#
loop_
_entity.id
_entity.type
_entity.pdbx_description
1 polymer ?
#
loop_
_entity_poly.entity_id
_entity_poly.type
_entity_poly.pdbx_seq_one_letter_code
_entity_poly.pdbx_strand_id
1 'polypeptide(L)'
;MLEEGEETHTINVEDDGTFTNISLGDDTVDSGSAALYTKQENELFIMNCDIDGDMENQVEMEEKTRLINQVLELQHTLEDLSARVDAVKEENLKLKSENQVLGQYIENLMSASSVFQTTDTKSKRK
;
A
#
# COMPACT_ATOMS: atom_id res chain seq x y z
N MET A 1 39.68 -12.29 8.55
CA MET A 1 38.21 -12.12 8.49
C MET A 1 38.02 -10.67 8.14
N LEU A 2 37.60 -10.42 6.90
CA LEU A 2 37.43 -9.08 6.33
C LEU A 2 36.04 -8.57 6.71
N GLU A 3 36.02 -7.34 7.21
CA GLU A 3 34.86 -6.56 7.62
C GLU A 3 34.60 -5.56 6.49
N GLU A 4 33.47 -5.67 5.79
CA GLU A 4 33.02 -4.64 4.85
C GLU A 4 31.52 -4.37 5.00
N GLY A 5 31.25 -3.14 5.48
CA GLY A 5 30.16 -2.21 5.21
C GLY A 5 28.77 -2.71 4.82
N GLU A 6 27.79 -2.41 5.68
CA GLU A 6 26.38 -2.36 5.29
C GLU A 6 26.11 -1.09 4.45
N GLU A 7 25.76 -1.28 3.17
CA GLU A 7 25.30 -0.21 2.28
C GLU A 7 23.77 -0.11 2.38
N THR A 8 23.28 0.97 3.00
CA THR A 8 21.84 1.25 3.09
C THR A 8 21.37 1.90 1.79
N HIS A 9 20.72 1.10 0.95
CA HIS A 9 20.11 1.58 -0.29
C HIS A 9 18.89 2.44 0.02
N THR A 10 19.04 3.76 -0.12
CA THR A 10 17.96 4.75 0.03
C THR A 10 17.10 4.70 -1.24
N ILE A 11 15.86 4.26 -1.12
CA ILE A 11 14.90 4.24 -2.24
C ILE A 11 14.34 5.66 -2.38
N ASN A 12 14.81 6.41 -3.36
CA ASN A 12 14.19 7.67 -3.77
C ASN A 12 12.87 7.33 -4.49
N VAL A 13 11.75 7.69 -3.88
CA VAL A 13 10.44 7.65 -4.55
C VAL A 13 10.27 8.99 -5.27
N GLU A 14 10.49 8.98 -6.58
CA GLU A 14 10.16 10.13 -7.44
C GLU A 14 8.65 10.12 -7.71
N ASP A 15 7.98 11.15 -7.20
CA ASP A 15 6.56 11.46 -7.43
C ASP A 15 6.40 12.11 -8.81
N ASP A 16 6.08 11.31 -9.84
CA ASP A 16 5.68 11.83 -11.17
C ASP A 16 4.16 11.88 -11.28
N GLY A 17 3.58 12.86 -10.58
CA GLY A 17 2.19 13.26 -10.74
C GLY A 17 1.94 14.04 -12.04
N THR A 18 2.15 13.42 -13.20
CA THR A 18 1.74 14.02 -14.48
C THR A 18 0.24 13.79 -14.72
N PHE A 19 -0.60 14.68 -14.19
CA PHE A 19 -2.01 14.77 -14.57
C PHE A 19 -2.14 15.48 -15.93
N THR A 20 -2.68 14.78 -16.93
CA THR A 20 -2.96 15.35 -18.25
C THR A 20 -4.21 16.25 -18.19
N ASN A 21 -4.03 17.54 -18.47
CA ASN A 21 -5.13 18.50 -18.68
C ASN A 21 -5.72 18.30 -20.09
N ILE A 22 -6.94 17.76 -20.18
CA ILE A 22 -7.72 17.71 -21.43
C ILE A 22 -8.37 19.07 -21.68
N SER A 23 -7.97 19.76 -22.75
CA SER A 23 -8.67 20.97 -23.21
C SER A 23 -9.91 20.60 -24.00
N LEU A 24 -11.09 21.01 -23.53
CA LEU A 24 -12.33 21.00 -24.32
C LEU A 24 -12.27 22.15 -25.34
N GLY A 25 -12.12 21.81 -26.61
CA GLY A 25 -12.35 22.75 -27.72
C GLY A 25 -13.85 22.92 -27.95
N ASP A 26 -14.29 24.17 -27.90
CA ASP A 26 -15.65 24.64 -28.22
C ASP A 26 -15.78 24.73 -29.75
N ASP A 27 -16.38 23.73 -30.38
CA ASP A 27 -16.68 23.78 -31.82
C ASP A 27 -17.98 24.55 -32.05
N THR A 28 -17.77 25.80 -32.46
CA THR A 28 -18.77 26.76 -32.90
C THR A 28 -19.41 26.32 -34.23
N VAL A 29 -20.72 26.52 -34.29
CA VAL A 29 -21.68 26.30 -35.38
C VAL A 29 -21.17 26.59 -36.81
N ASP A 30 -21.48 25.71 -37.77
CA ASP A 30 -21.54 26.04 -39.19
C ASP A 30 -22.82 25.50 -39.86
N SER A 31 -23.29 26.30 -40.80
CA SER A 31 -24.61 26.36 -41.42
C SER A 31 -24.80 25.36 -42.56
N GLY A 32 -26.05 24.94 -42.83
CA GLY A 32 -26.38 24.36 -44.15
C GLY A 32 -27.68 23.55 -44.30
N SER A 33 -28.80 24.27 -44.45
CA SER A 33 -30.05 24.00 -45.17
C SER A 33 -30.44 22.62 -45.77
N ALA A 34 -31.74 22.33 -45.61
CA ALA A 34 -32.71 21.79 -46.60
C ALA A 34 -32.83 20.26 -46.82
N ALA A 35 -33.95 19.66 -46.37
CA ALA A 35 -35.01 19.10 -47.25
C ALA A 35 -35.92 18.07 -46.54
N LEU A 36 -37.19 18.47 -46.42
CA LEU A 36 -38.47 17.75 -46.38
C LEU A 36 -38.56 16.20 -46.35
N TYR A 37 -39.53 15.77 -45.51
CA TYR A 37 -40.46 14.62 -45.66
C TYR A 37 -39.92 13.18 -45.57
N THR A 38 -40.17 12.53 -44.43
CA THR A 38 -40.78 11.17 -44.28
C THR A 38 -40.87 10.84 -42.78
N LYS A 39 -41.75 11.54 -42.06
CA LYS A 39 -42.09 11.21 -40.67
C LYS A 39 -43.32 10.31 -40.69
N GLN A 40 -43.21 9.06 -40.24
CA GLN A 40 -44.20 8.39 -39.35
C GLN A 40 -44.06 6.85 -39.22
N GLU A 41 -43.26 6.12 -40.00
CA GLU A 41 -43.22 4.64 -39.87
C GLU A 41 -41.88 4.04 -39.40
N ASN A 42 -40.78 4.81 -39.40
CA ASN A 42 -39.46 4.30 -39.01
C ASN A 42 -39.04 4.58 -37.55
N GLU A 43 -39.78 5.42 -36.80
CA GLU A 43 -39.36 5.81 -35.45
C GLU A 43 -39.70 4.78 -34.35
N LEU A 44 -40.52 3.76 -34.65
CA LEU A 44 -40.80 2.68 -33.69
C LEU A 44 -39.73 1.58 -33.68
N PHE A 45 -38.85 1.53 -34.68
CA PHE A 45 -37.78 0.53 -34.77
C PHE A 45 -36.43 1.03 -34.23
N ILE A 46 -36.28 2.35 -34.03
CA ILE A 46 -35.04 2.98 -33.55
C ILE A 46 -34.95 3.02 -32.00
N MET A 47 -35.96 2.55 -31.27
CA MET A 47 -35.97 2.62 -29.80
C MET A 47 -35.64 1.29 -29.11
N ASN A 48 -34.97 0.35 -29.77
CA ASN A 48 -34.73 -0.98 -29.19
C ASN A 48 -33.36 -1.63 -29.51
N CYS A 49 -32.35 -0.84 -29.90
CA CYS A 49 -31.01 -1.36 -30.24
C CYS A 49 -29.88 -0.80 -29.35
N ASP A 50 -30.08 0.36 -28.72
CA ASP A 50 -29.05 1.03 -27.91
C ASP A 50 -29.13 0.68 -26.42
N ILE A 51 -30.25 0.11 -25.96
CA ILE A 51 -30.43 -0.29 -24.55
C ILE A 51 -29.52 -1.46 -24.17
N ASP A 52 -29.24 -2.40 -25.08
CA ASP A 52 -28.45 -3.59 -24.75
C ASP A 52 -26.97 -3.24 -24.51
N GLY A 53 -26.41 -2.29 -25.27
CA GLY A 53 -25.06 -1.77 -25.05
C GLY A 53 -24.93 -0.89 -23.81
N ASP A 54 -25.95 -0.08 -23.51
CA ASP A 54 -25.97 0.76 -22.29
C ASP A 54 -26.17 -0.09 -21.01
N MET A 55 -26.96 -1.16 -21.08
CA MET A 55 -27.15 -2.10 -19.97
C MET A 55 -25.89 -2.91 -19.67
N GLU A 56 -25.19 -3.41 -20.70
CA GLU A 56 -23.94 -4.15 -20.54
C GLU A 56 -22.82 -3.25 -19.96
N ASN A 57 -22.68 -2.03 -20.48
CA ASN A 57 -21.76 -1.03 -19.93
C ASN A 57 -22.10 -0.64 -18.48
N GLN A 58 -23.39 -0.58 -18.13
CA GLN A 58 -23.82 -0.29 -16.77
C GLN A 58 -23.48 -1.44 -15.80
N VAL A 59 -23.68 -2.69 -16.21
CA VAL A 59 -23.28 -3.87 -15.42
C VAL A 59 -21.76 -3.91 -15.24
N GLU A 60 -20.98 -3.63 -16.29
CA GLU A 60 -19.53 -3.53 -16.20
C GLU A 60 -19.07 -2.43 -15.24
N MET A 61 -19.73 -1.26 -15.28
CA MET A 61 -19.45 -0.15 -14.37
C MET A 61 -19.77 -0.50 -12.91
N GLU A 62 -20.85 -1.23 -12.66
CA GLU A 62 -21.20 -1.73 -11.32
C GLU A 62 -20.19 -2.75 -10.82
N GLU A 63 -19.74 -3.69 -11.67
CA GLU A 63 -18.71 -4.66 -11.31
C GLU A 63 -17.38 -3.98 -11.00
N LYS A 64 -16.96 -3.03 -11.83
CA LYS A 64 -15.78 -2.20 -11.57
C LYS A 64 -15.89 -1.46 -10.24
N THR A 65 -17.05 -0.90 -9.93
CA THR A 65 -17.29 -0.22 -8.65
C THR A 65 -17.21 -1.19 -7.47
N ARG A 66 -17.76 -2.41 -7.60
CA ARG A 66 -17.64 -3.45 -6.56
C ARG A 66 -16.19 -3.88 -6.33
N LEU A 67 -15.42 -4.06 -7.40
CA LEU A 67 -14.01 -4.41 -7.31
C LEU A 67 -13.19 -3.29 -6.66
N ILE A 68 -13.45 -2.03 -7.01
CA ILE A 68 -12.82 -0.87 -6.37
C ILE A 68 -13.09 -0.88 -4.87
N ASN A 69 -14.35 -1.09 -4.45
CA ASN A 69 -14.69 -1.13 -3.03
C ASN A 69 -13.96 -2.27 -2.29
N GLN A 70 -13.88 -3.46 -2.89
CA GLN A 70 -13.13 -4.58 -2.30
C GLN A 70 -11.64 -4.24 -2.15
N VAL A 71 -11.04 -3.59 -3.16
CA VAL A 71 -9.64 -3.15 -3.08
C VAL A 71 -9.45 -2.11 -1.98
N LEU A 72 -10.37 -1.15 -1.84
CA LEU A 72 -10.32 -0.13 -0.79
C LEU A 72 -10.44 -0.75 0.62
N GLU A 73 -11.35 -1.70 0.81
CA GLU A 73 -11.48 -2.43 2.08
C GLU A 73 -10.19 -3.19 2.41
N LEU A 74 -9.62 -3.90 1.43
CA LEU A 74 -8.35 -4.61 1.61
C LEU A 74 -7.20 -3.65 1.96
N GLN A 75 -7.11 -2.51 1.28
CA GLN A 75 -6.11 -1.49 1.58
C GLN A 75 -6.23 -0.98 3.01
N HIS A 76 -7.44 -0.66 3.47
CA HIS A 76 -7.65 -0.23 4.86
C HIS A 76 -7.23 -1.33 5.85
N THR A 77 -7.63 -2.59 5.63
CA THR A 77 -7.23 -3.68 6.53
C THR A 77 -5.73 -3.91 6.55
N LEU A 78 -5.04 -3.71 5.42
CA LEU A 78 -3.60 -3.84 5.31
C LEU A 78 -2.88 -2.69 6.05
N GLU A 79 -3.39 -1.47 5.92
CA GLU A 79 -2.87 -0.30 6.64
C GLU A 79 -2.99 -0.49 8.16
N ASP A 80 -4.16 -0.90 8.66
CA ASP A 80 -4.38 -1.21 10.07
C ASP A 80 -3.42 -2.29 10.58
N LEU A 81 -3.21 -3.35 9.79
CA LEU A 81 -2.29 -4.42 10.13
C LEU A 81 -0.85 -3.91 10.16
N SER A 82 -0.44 -3.08 9.21
CA SER A 82 0.89 -2.48 9.16
C SER A 82 1.16 -1.62 10.40
N ALA A 83 0.21 -0.74 10.75
CA ALA A 83 0.32 0.09 11.95
C ALA A 83 0.46 -0.74 13.23
N ARG A 84 -0.31 -1.84 13.34
CA ARG A 84 -0.20 -2.78 14.46
C ARG A 84 1.14 -3.50 14.49
N VAL A 85 1.69 -3.89 13.35
CA VAL A 85 3.02 -4.51 13.26
C VAL A 85 4.09 -3.54 13.74
N ASP A 86 4.02 -2.28 13.35
CA ASP A 86 5.00 -1.27 13.76
C ASP A 86 4.91 -0.98 15.26
N ALA A 87 3.71 -0.91 15.84
CA ALA A 87 3.53 -0.79 17.29
C ALA A 87 4.14 -1.98 18.05
N VAL A 88 3.94 -3.21 17.56
CA VAL A 88 4.53 -4.42 18.16
C VAL A 88 6.06 -4.42 18.05
N LYS A 89 6.62 -3.96 16.92
CA LYS A 89 8.07 -3.82 16.75
C LYS A 89 8.65 -2.80 17.74
N GLU A 90 7.99 -1.66 17.91
CA GLU A 90 8.41 -0.62 18.86
C GLU A 90 8.42 -1.14 20.30
N GLU A 91 7.36 -1.83 20.73
CA GLU A 91 7.29 -2.46 22.05
C GLU A 91 8.40 -3.52 22.22
N ASN A 92 8.66 -4.33 21.20
CA ASN A 92 9.73 -5.32 21.22
C ASN A 92 11.12 -4.70 21.39
N LEU A 93 11.39 -3.60 20.69
CA LEU A 93 12.65 -2.86 20.82
C LEU A 93 12.82 -2.28 22.23
N LYS A 94 11.74 -1.71 22.78
CA LYS A 94 11.74 -1.21 24.16
C LYS A 94 12.07 -2.33 25.15
N LEU A 95 11.40 -3.48 25.07
CA LEU A 95 11.65 -4.62 25.93
C LEU A 95 13.08 -5.18 25.77
N LYS A 96 13.61 -5.23 24.55
CA LYS A 96 15.01 -5.63 24.30
C LYS A 96 15.99 -4.68 24.99
N SER A 97 15.76 -3.37 24.90
CA SER A 97 16.61 -2.37 25.56
C SER A 97 16.57 -2.49 27.09
N GLU A 98 15.39 -2.70 27.67
CA GLU A 98 15.22 -2.89 29.11
C GLU A 98 15.91 -4.19 29.58
N ASN A 99 15.69 -5.29 28.86
CA ASN A 99 16.35 -6.56 29.16
C ASN A 99 17.87 -6.48 29.04
N GLN A 100 18.40 -5.67 28.11
CA GLN A 100 19.84 -5.43 28.00
C GLN A 100 20.37 -4.74 29.26
N VAL A 101 19.69 -3.67 29.72
CA VAL A 101 20.08 -2.93 30.93
C VAL A 101 20.00 -3.84 32.16
N LEU A 102 18.92 -4.60 32.32
CA LEU A 102 18.75 -5.56 33.40
C LEU A 102 19.80 -6.67 33.35
N GLY A 103 20.11 -7.20 32.16
CA GLY A 103 21.14 -8.20 31.94
C GLY A 103 22.51 -7.71 32.40
N GLN A 104 22.88 -6.49 32.02
CA GLN A 104 24.14 -5.88 32.47
C GLN A 104 24.18 -5.67 33.98
N TYR A 105 23.06 -5.24 34.59
CA TYR A 105 22.97 -5.07 36.04
C TYR A 105 23.21 -6.40 36.76
N ILE A 106 22.61 -7.48 36.29
CA ILE A 106 22.82 -8.83 36.84
C ILE A 106 24.28 -9.27 36.66
N GLU A 107 24.86 -9.10 35.47
CA GLU A 107 26.27 -9.44 35.20
C GLU A 107 27.23 -8.68 36.13
N ASN A 108 26.98 -7.39 36.35
CA ASN A 108 27.77 -6.57 37.24
C ASN A 108 27.70 -7.08 38.69
N LEU A 109 26.49 -7.46 39.15
CA LEU A 109 26.31 -8.04 40.49
C LEU A 109 27.00 -9.39 40.64
N MET A 110 26.88 -10.27 39.63
CA MET A 110 27.55 -11.56 39.62
C MET A 110 29.08 -11.41 39.63
N SER A 111 29.60 -10.45 38.88
CA SER A 111 31.06 -10.20 38.79
C SER A 111 31.63 -9.52 40.04
N ALA A 112 30.88 -8.61 40.66
CA ALA A 112 31.30 -7.91 41.88
C ALA A 112 31.15 -8.76 43.15
N SER A 113 30.25 -9.76 43.13
CA SER A 113 30.04 -10.66 44.27
C SER A 113 30.97 -11.86 44.20
N SER A 114 31.85 -11.98 45.20
CA SER A 114 32.79 -13.10 45.34
C SER A 114 32.13 -14.47 45.41
N VAL A 115 30.83 -14.55 45.73
CA VAL A 115 30.06 -15.81 45.80
C VAL A 115 29.77 -16.40 44.41
N PHE A 116 29.71 -15.57 43.37
CA PHE A 116 29.34 -16.00 42.01
C PHE A 116 30.55 -16.11 41.08
N GLN A 117 31.78 -15.95 41.58
CA GLN A 117 32.96 -16.20 40.76
C GLN A 117 32.98 -17.67 40.36
N THR A 118 32.93 -17.92 39.05
CA THR A 118 33.21 -19.23 38.48
C THR A 118 34.55 -19.68 39.05
N THR A 119 34.57 -20.83 39.73
CA THR A 119 35.83 -21.54 39.97
C THR A 119 36.28 -22.06 38.60
N ASP A 120 36.81 -21.18 37.77
CA ASP A 120 37.64 -21.56 36.64
C ASP A 120 38.87 -22.23 37.23
N THR A 121 38.74 -23.51 37.57
CA THR A 121 39.88 -24.38 37.79
C THR A 121 40.59 -24.46 36.45
N LYS A 122 41.53 -23.52 36.25
CA LYS A 122 42.42 -23.41 35.10
C LYS A 122 42.85 -24.83 34.68
N SER A 123 42.31 -25.31 33.56
CA SER A 123 42.90 -26.43 32.84
C SER A 123 44.21 -25.95 32.22
N LYS A 124 45.25 -25.84 33.06
CA LYS A 124 46.63 -25.64 32.66
C LYS A 124 47.34 -26.97 32.82
N ARG A 125 47.29 -27.83 31.80
CA ARG A 125 48.25 -28.93 31.66
C ARG A 125 49.25 -28.55 30.59
N LYS A 126 50.52 -28.65 30.99
CA LYS A 126 51.75 -28.46 30.21
C LYS A 126 51.85 -29.48 29.09
#